data_AF-A0A392TGF3-F1
#
_entry.id   AF-A0A392TGF3-F1
#
_cell.length_a   1.000
_cell.length_b   1.000
_cell.length_c   1.000
_cell.angle_alpha   90.00
_cell.angle_beta   90.00
_cell.angle_gamma   90.00
#
_symmetry.space_group_name_H-M   'P 1'
#
loop_
_entity.id
_entity.type
_entity.pdbx_description
1 polymer ?
#
loop_
_entity_poly.entity_id
_entity_poly.type
_entity_poly.pdbx_seq_one_letter_code
_entity_poly.pdbx_strand_id
1 'polypeptide(L)' 'MNSKEVKESLKEHAEIFAMFASLKLESEVKMGELPVVCEFPDVFPGDVSNVPPEREVEFTIDLVP' A
#
# COMPACT_ATOMS: atom_id res chain seq x y z
N MET A 1 2.87 -29.72 17.65
CA MET A 1 3.86 -28.69 17.30
C MET A 1 4.62 -28.31 18.57
N ASN A 2 5.94 -28.41 18.54
CA ASN A 2 6.79 -28.17 19.70
C ASN A 2 7.24 -26.69 19.77
N SER A 3 7.65 -26.23 20.95
CA SER A 3 8.05 -24.84 21.16
C SER A 3 9.28 -24.41 20.34
N LYS A 4 10.19 -25.33 20.01
CA LYS A 4 11.36 -25.05 19.15
C LYS A 4 10.93 -24.80 17.71
N GLU A 5 10.03 -25.62 17.15
CA GLU A 5 9.50 -25.46 15.79
C GLU A 5 8.79 -24.10 15.61
N VAL A 6 8.01 -23.68 16.61
CA VAL A 6 7.34 -22.37 16.58
C VAL A 6 8.33 -21.21 16.57
N LYS A 7 9.41 -21.30 17.37
CA LYS A 7 10.45 -20.26 17.42
C LYS A 7 11.28 -20.20 16.14
N GLU A 8 11.56 -21.35 15.54
CA GLU A 8 12.28 -21.46 14.27
C GLU A 8 11.48 -20.83 13.13
N SER A 9 10.18 -21.16 13.04
CA SER A 9 9.28 -20.58 12.04
C SER A 9 9.13 -19.06 12.20
N LEU A 10 9.05 -18.55 13.44
CA LEU A 10 8.99 -17.11 13.69
C LEU A 10 10.29 -16.40 13.28
N LYS A 11 11.45 -17.03 13.52
CA LYS A 11 12.76 -16.50 13.11
C LYS A 11 12.90 -16.45 11.59
N GLU A 12 12.56 -17.52 10.89
CA GLU A 12 12.55 -17.58 9.43
C GLU A 12 11.65 -16.50 8.82
N HIS A 13 10.45 -16.32 9.39
CA HIS A 13 9.54 -15.27 8.96
C HIS A 13 10.11 -13.86 9.15
N ALA A 14 10.79 -13.61 10.28
CA ALA A 14 11.43 -12.32 10.54
C ALA A 14 12.56 -12.01 9.53
N GLU A 15 13.34 -13.03 9.15
CA GLU A 15 14.42 -12.90 8.16
C GLU A 15 13.87 -12.62 6.76
N ILE A 16 12.81 -13.32 6.35
CA ILE A 16 12.13 -13.07 5.07
C ILE A 16 11.51 -11.68 5.03
N PHE A 17 10.87 -11.26 6.14
CA PHE A 17 10.30 -9.93 6.25
C PHE A 17 11.38 -8.83 6.16
N ALA A 18 12.51 -9.00 6.83
CA ALA A 18 13.64 -8.07 6.76
C ALA A 18 14.20 -7.97 5.33
N MET A 19 14.36 -9.10 4.64
CA MET A 19 14.78 -9.11 3.22
C MET A 19 13.77 -8.36 2.35
N PHE A 20 12.48 -8.62 2.50
CA PHE A 20 11.43 -7.93 1.74
C PHE A 20 11.38 -6.43 2.05
N ALA A 21 11.53 -6.04 3.31
CA ALA A 21 11.59 -4.64 3.72
C ALA A 21 12.82 -3.93 3.13
N SER A 22 13.99 -4.56 3.12
CA SER A 22 15.20 -4.03 2.49
C SER A 22 15.05 -3.89 0.98
N LEU A 23 14.51 -4.92 0.31
CA LEU A 23 14.18 -4.85 -1.12
C LEU A 23 13.16 -3.76 -1.41
N LYS A 24 12.17 -3.57 -0.54
CA LYS A 24 11.15 -2.53 -0.69
C LYS A 24 11.70 -1.12 -0.46
N LEU A 25 12.62 -0.97 0.50
CA LEU A 25 13.36 0.27 0.77
C LEU A 25 14.30 0.63 -0.39
N GLU A 26 14.98 -0.36 -0.96
CA GLU A 26 15.79 -0.17 -2.18
C GLU A 26 14.92 0.10 -3.41
N SER A 27 13.72 -0.50 -3.47
CA SER A 27 12.71 -0.28 -4.51
C SER A 27 11.82 0.93 -4.26
N GLU A 28 12.06 1.70 -3.19
CA GLU A 28 11.62 3.09 -3.09
C GLU A 28 12.43 3.92 -4.10
N VAL A 29 12.41 3.45 -5.36
CA VAL A 29 12.33 4.27 -6.56
C VAL A 29 11.49 5.44 -6.14
N LYS A 30 12.14 6.58 -6.03
CA LYS A 30 11.52 7.80 -5.54
C LYS A 30 10.21 7.90 -6.29
N MET A 31 9.10 8.00 -5.57
CA MET A 31 7.78 7.94 -6.19
C MET A 31 7.63 8.95 -7.35
N GLY A 32 8.48 9.98 -7.40
CA GLY A 32 8.72 10.88 -8.53
C GLY A 32 9.71 10.42 -9.62
N GLU A 33 9.88 9.13 -9.89
CA GLU A 33 10.59 8.59 -11.08
C GLU A 33 9.64 7.85 -12.04
N LEU A 34 8.39 7.59 -11.63
CA LEU A 34 7.35 7.14 -12.54
C LEU A 34 6.89 8.35 -13.38
N PRO A 35 7.06 8.34 -14.72
CA PRO A 35 6.75 9.50 -15.57
C PRO A 35 5.33 10.04 -15.36
N VAL A 36 4.37 9.13 -15.16
CA VAL A 36 2.96 9.43 -14.88
C VAL A 36 2.77 10.18 -13.55
N VAL A 37 3.61 9.96 -12.55
CA VAL A 37 3.51 10.60 -11.23
C VAL A 37 4.19 11.97 -11.24
N CYS A 38 5.27 12.14 -12.01
CA CYS A 38 6.00 13.41 -12.14
C CYS A 38 5.21 14.52 -12.86
N GLU A 39 4.29 14.14 -13.75
CA GLU A 39 3.42 15.09 -14.48
C GLU A 39 2.30 15.66 -13.60
N PHE A 40 2.04 15.04 -12.45
CA PHE A 40 0.96 15.38 -11.54
C PHE A 40 1.43 15.46 -10.07
N PRO A 41 2.43 16.31 -9.76
CA PRO A 41 3.01 16.41 -8.41
C PRO A 41 2.01 16.88 -7.36
N ASP A 42 0.94 17.58 -7.78
CA ASP A 42 -0.13 18.08 -6.91
C ASP A 42 -1.29 17.09 -6.71
N VAL A 43 -1.35 15.99 -7.47
CA VAL A 43 -2.48 15.04 -7.45
C VAL A 43 -2.29 13.95 -6.39
N PHE A 44 -1.05 13.74 -5.96
CA PHE A 44 -0.70 12.82 -4.88
C PHE A 44 0.13 13.55 -3.82
N PRO A 45 -0.45 14.50 -3.06
CA PRO A 45 0.17 14.94 -1.83
C PRO A 45 0.42 13.70 -0.95
N GLY A 46 1.53 13.67 -0.21
CA GLY A 46 1.96 12.51 0.60
C GLY A 46 0.93 12.02 1.63
N ASP A 47 -0.17 12.75 1.77
CA ASP A 47 -1.39 12.40 2.49
C ASP A 47 -2.41 11.71 1.56
N VAL A 48 -2.01 10.62 0.89
CA VAL A 48 -2.98 9.73 0.23
C VAL A 48 -3.80 9.04 1.33
N SER A 49 -4.73 9.79 1.89
CA SER A 49 -5.86 9.27 2.64
C SER A 49 -6.42 8.12 1.79
N ASN A 50 -6.41 6.89 2.33
CA ASN A 50 -7.06 5.73 1.71
C ASN A 50 -8.56 5.99 1.43
N VAL A 51 -9.09 7.09 1.95
CA VAL A 51 -10.41 7.62 1.64
C VAL A 51 -10.27 8.68 0.55
N PRO A 52 -10.97 8.53 -0.61
CA PRO A 52 -11.06 9.62 -1.56
C PRO A 52 -11.59 10.88 -0.85
N PRO A 53 -11.17 12.10 -1.26
CA PRO A 53 -11.74 13.34 -0.74
C PRO A 53 -13.27 13.27 -0.74
N GLU A 54 -13.95 13.98 0.16
CA GLU A 54 -15.41 14.08 0.09
C GLU A 54 -15.81 14.60 -1.30
N ARG A 55 -16.63 13.85 -2.03
CA ARG A 55 -17.18 14.23 -3.33
C ARG A 55 -18.68 14.07 -3.28
N GLU A 56 -19.40 15.07 -3.76
CA GLU A 56 -20.84 14.96 -3.98
C GLU A 56 -21.08 13.97 -5.13
N VAL A 57 -21.94 12.97 -4.90
CA VAL A 57 -22.35 12.00 -5.92
C VAL A 57 -23.85 12.13 -6.10
N GLU A 58 -24.27 12.45 -7.32
CA GLU A 58 -25.67 12.40 -7.71
C GLU A 58 -26.01 10.97 -8.15
N PHE A 59 -26.96 10.33 -7.47
CA PHE A 59 -27.46 9.01 -7.84
C PHE A 59 -28.98 9.04 -7.96
N THR A 60 -29.49 8.25 -8.91
CA THR A 60 -30.93 8.08 -9.16
C THR A 60 -31.35 6.70 -8.67
N ILE A 61 -32.46 6.60 -7.94
CA ILE A 61 -33.06 5.33 -7.54
C ILE A 61 -34.30 5.10 -8.39
N ASP A 62 -34.22 4.15 -9.31
CA ASP A 62 -35.37 3.69 -10.09
C ASP A 62 -36.13 2.63 -9.30
N LEU A 63 -37.41 2.91 -8.99
CA LEU A 63 -38.30 1.96 -8.33
C LEU A 63 -39.05 1.14 -9.39
N VAL A 64 -38.95 -0.18 -9.28
CA VAL A 64 -39.77 -1.13 -10.05
C VAL A 64 -40.95 -1.62 -9.21
N PRO A 65 -42.13 -1.88 -9.82
CA PRO A 65 -43.34 -2.32 -9.10
C PRO A 65 -43.20 -3.70 -8.44
#